data_AF-A0A9J7IC51-F1
#
_entry.id   AF-A0A9J7IC51-F1
#
_cell.length_a   1.000
_cell.length_b   1.000
_cell.length_c   1.000
_cell.angle_alpha   90.00
_cell.angle_beta   90.00
_cell.angle_gamma   90.00
#
_symmetry.space_group_name_H-M   'P 1'
#
loop_
_entity.id
_entity.type
_entity.pdbx_description
1 polymer ?
#
loop_
_entity_poly.entity_id
_entity_poly.type
_entity_poly.pdbx_seq_one_letter_code
_entity_poly.pdbx_strand_id
1 'polypeptide(L)'
;DELGTMFFKSLANHKYMWENCVAECQQEYMELYCNCSLDLFYPPGRFRSCLLSDLPCLYRHEALLRAFENNEEAQYVLKTGHGMHCPCHFNCMSLEYFPDFFTQHIPNGSDDLNNTRIEMAAYFRQHTMQVYETSAVYPFVDLIASFGGLAGLFFGCSLIGITEIVYFFFFDVPKRGAHSLRSANRSNLKRQSLQAKRIIVKQYSKAELILRDNI
;
A
#
# COMPACT_ATOMS: atom_id res chain seq x y z
N ASP A 1 4.37 2.78 1.94
CA ASP A 1 5.44 3.68 2.37
C ASP A 1 5.78 3.48 3.83
N GLU A 2 6.87 2.76 4.07
CA GLU A 2 7.39 2.41 5.41
C GLU A 2 7.66 3.64 6.29
N LEU A 3 8.07 4.75 5.65
CA LEU A 3 8.40 6.05 6.26
C LEU A 3 7.20 6.78 6.87
N GLY A 4 5.97 6.39 6.50
CA GLY A 4 4.73 7.02 7.00
C GLY A 4 4.04 6.23 8.12
N THR A 5 4.64 5.12 8.57
CA THR A 5 4.02 4.25 9.58
C THR A 5 4.37 4.70 11.00
N MET A 6 3.45 4.49 11.94
CA MET A 6 3.68 4.74 13.37
C MET A 6 4.81 3.88 13.97
N PHE A 7 5.18 2.80 13.28
CA PHE A 7 6.22 1.84 13.69
C PHE A 7 7.57 2.10 13.02
N PHE A 8 7.73 3.20 12.28
CA PHE A 8 9.00 3.56 11.67
C PHE A 8 10.07 3.81 12.75
N LYS A 9 11.09 2.95 12.81
CA LYS A 9 12.25 3.07 13.68
C LYS A 9 13.52 2.80 12.89
N SER A 10 14.54 3.60 13.12
CA SER A 10 15.86 3.44 12.53
C SER A 10 16.87 4.16 13.42
N LEU A 11 18.09 3.61 13.48
CA LEU A 11 19.22 4.24 14.15
C LEU A 11 19.34 5.72 13.76
N ALA A 12 19.70 6.56 14.75
CA ALA A 12 19.89 7.99 14.54
C ALA A 12 20.86 8.27 13.38
N ASN A 13 20.47 9.17 12.46
CA ASN A 13 21.22 9.54 11.25
C ASN A 13 21.44 8.40 10.23
N HIS A 14 20.78 7.26 10.38
CA HIS A 14 20.85 6.15 9.43
C HIS A 14 19.53 6.00 8.68
N LYS A 15 19.61 5.62 7.40
CA LYS A 15 18.43 5.28 6.61
C LYS A 15 17.78 4.02 7.15
N TYR A 16 16.46 3.92 6.99
CA TYR A 16 15.75 2.71 7.35
C TYR A 16 16.31 1.52 6.58
N MET A 17 16.75 0.54 7.38
CA MET A 17 17.11 -0.80 6.97
C MET A 17 16.57 -1.70 8.10
N TRP A 18 16.16 -2.92 7.79
CA TRP A 18 15.70 -3.90 8.78
C TRP A 18 16.69 -4.02 9.95
N GLU A 19 17.98 -4.08 9.65
CA GLU A 19 19.09 -4.16 10.62
C GLU A 19 19.11 -2.94 11.55
N ASN A 20 18.92 -1.74 10.99
CA ASN A 20 18.91 -0.48 11.75
C ASN A 20 17.65 -0.35 12.61
N CYS A 21 16.50 -0.84 12.13
CA CYS A 21 15.26 -0.87 12.91
C CYS A 21 15.39 -1.82 14.11
N VAL A 22 15.94 -3.02 13.88
CA VAL A 22 16.17 -4.02 14.91
C VAL A 22 17.18 -3.51 15.94
N ALA A 23 18.27 -2.88 15.49
CA ALA A 23 19.26 -2.29 16.38
C ALA A 23 18.67 -1.19 17.28
N GLU A 24 17.90 -0.25 16.72
CA GLU A 24 17.21 0.79 17.52
C GLU A 24 16.23 0.16 18.52
N CYS A 25 15.47 -0.85 18.11
CA CYS A 25 14.58 -1.59 19.02
C CYS A 25 15.36 -2.22 20.18
N GLN A 26 16.49 -2.87 19.90
CA GLN A 26 17.34 -3.43 20.96
C GLN A 26 17.87 -2.35 21.90
N GLN A 27 18.29 -1.19 21.39
CA GLN A 27 18.73 -0.07 22.23
C GLN A 27 17.61 0.44 23.14
N GLU A 28 16.38 0.58 22.63
CA GLU A 28 15.23 0.98 23.44
C GLU A 28 14.92 -0.02 24.56
N TYR A 29 15.03 -1.33 24.30
CA TYR A 29 14.84 -2.35 25.33
C TYR A 29 15.99 -2.32 26.35
N MET A 30 17.25 -2.13 25.93
CA MET A 30 18.36 -1.97 26.88
C MET A 30 18.18 -0.74 27.77
N GLU A 31 17.72 0.37 27.21
CA GLU A 31 17.37 1.57 27.96
C GLU A 31 16.19 1.32 28.92
N LEU A 32 15.15 0.61 28.47
CA LEU A 32 13.96 0.33 29.29
C LEU A 32 14.29 -0.49 30.54
N TYR A 33 15.16 -1.51 30.42
CA TYR A 33 15.47 -2.43 31.53
C TYR A 33 16.68 -2.00 32.35
N CYS A 34 17.70 -1.41 31.73
CA CYS A 34 18.98 -1.09 32.36
C CYS A 34 19.39 0.38 32.23
N ASN A 35 18.58 1.23 31.60
CA ASN A 35 18.80 2.67 31.46
C ASN A 35 20.19 3.01 30.92
N CYS A 36 20.68 2.19 29.99
CA CYS A 36 21.91 2.43 29.25
C CYS A 36 21.92 1.68 27.90
N SER A 37 22.79 2.11 27.00
CA SER A 37 23.08 1.46 25.71
C SER A 37 24.56 1.10 25.57
N LEU A 38 24.85 0.02 24.85
CA LEU A 38 26.20 -0.47 24.60
C LEU A 38 26.81 0.18 23.34
N ASP A 39 27.69 1.15 23.53
CA ASP A 39 28.42 1.83 22.44
C ASP A 39 29.33 0.90 21.62
N LEU A 40 29.62 -0.31 22.13
CA LEU A 40 30.37 -1.32 21.39
C LEU A 40 29.56 -1.90 20.22
N PHE A 41 28.24 -2.00 20.37
CA PHE A 41 27.36 -2.62 19.38
C PHE A 41 26.52 -1.62 18.60
N TYR A 42 26.28 -0.45 19.17
CA TYR A 42 25.39 0.55 18.60
C TYR A 42 26.06 1.92 18.56
N PRO A 43 25.69 2.78 17.59
CA PRO A 43 26.23 4.13 17.54
C PRO A 43 25.85 4.91 18.82
N PRO A 44 26.79 5.68 19.40
CA PRO A 44 26.49 6.54 20.53
C PRO A 44 25.51 7.62 20.11
N GLY A 45 24.51 7.90 20.94
CA GLY A 45 23.41 8.76 20.55
C GLY A 45 22.53 9.20 21.70
N ARG A 46 21.24 8.83 21.61
CA ARG A 46 20.17 9.33 22.51
C ARG A 46 20.27 8.79 23.94
N PHE A 47 20.83 7.60 24.10
CA PHE A 47 20.92 6.88 25.37
C PHE A 47 22.30 7.03 25.98
N ARG A 48 22.40 6.92 27.32
CA ARG A 48 23.72 6.97 27.97
C ARG A 48 24.49 5.68 27.70
N SER A 49 25.81 5.79 27.57
CA SER A 49 26.70 4.63 27.48
C SER A 49 26.66 3.81 28.78
N CYS A 50 26.56 2.47 28.67
CA CYS A 50 26.65 1.57 29.82
C CYS A 50 28.05 1.61 30.45
N LEU A 51 28.11 1.70 31.78
CA LEU A 51 29.34 1.54 32.56
C LEU A 51 29.51 0.09 33.03
N LEU A 52 30.69 -0.21 33.57
CA LEU A 52 30.99 -1.50 34.18
C LEU A 52 30.03 -1.85 35.34
N SER A 53 29.45 -0.84 36.00
CA SER A 53 28.43 -1.01 37.04
C SER A 53 27.09 -1.53 36.51
N ASP A 54 26.82 -1.35 35.21
CA ASP A 54 25.53 -1.68 34.59
C ASP A 54 25.53 -3.09 33.97
N LEU A 55 26.71 -3.69 33.76
CA LEU A 55 26.87 -5.07 33.27
C LEU A 55 26.06 -6.12 34.04
N PRO A 56 25.99 -6.09 35.39
CA PRO A 56 25.15 -7.02 36.13
C PRO A 56 23.66 -6.93 35.78
N CYS A 57 23.15 -5.75 35.39
CA CYS A 57 21.77 -5.59 34.93
C CYS A 57 21.55 -6.26 33.57
N LEU A 58 22.48 -6.04 32.64
CA LEU A 58 22.44 -6.64 31.30
C LEU A 58 22.51 -8.17 31.37
N TYR A 59 23.36 -8.71 32.25
CA TYR A 59 23.45 -10.14 32.48
C TYR A 59 22.15 -10.73 33.05
N ARG A 60 21.52 -10.04 34.02
CA ARG A 60 20.25 -10.49 34.61
C ARG A 60 19.10 -10.56 33.59
N HIS A 61 19.10 -9.68 32.60
CA HIS A 61 18.07 -9.62 31.56
C HIS A 61 18.53 -10.23 30.22
N GLU A 62 19.60 -11.03 30.20
CA GLU A 62 20.19 -11.54 28.96
C GLU A 62 19.20 -12.35 28.12
N ALA A 63 18.33 -13.13 28.78
CA ALA A 63 17.37 -14.00 28.10
C ALA A 63 16.32 -13.17 27.34
N LEU A 64 15.90 -12.05 27.94
CA LEU A 64 14.96 -11.11 27.33
C LEU A 64 15.63 -10.31 26.20
N LEU A 65 16.84 -9.80 26.43
CA LEU A 65 17.57 -8.97 25.47
C LEU A 65 18.16 -9.74 24.28
N ARG A 66 18.22 -11.08 24.34
CA ARG A 66 18.63 -11.93 23.21
C ARG A 66 17.45 -12.46 22.39
N ALA A 67 16.27 -12.61 23.00
CA ALA A 67 15.12 -13.22 22.34
C ALA A 67 14.30 -12.18 21.59
N PHE A 68 13.98 -12.45 20.33
CA PHE A 68 12.97 -11.71 19.58
C PHE A 68 11.64 -12.48 19.60
N GLU A 69 10.55 -11.73 19.73
CA GLU A 69 9.20 -12.25 19.72
C GLU A 69 8.39 -11.66 18.56
N ASN A 70 8.02 -12.54 17.62
CA ASN A 70 7.08 -12.22 16.56
C ASN A 70 5.66 -12.51 17.07
N ASN A 71 4.73 -11.56 16.90
CA ASN A 71 3.34 -11.72 17.32
C ASN A 71 2.66 -12.95 16.70
N GLU A 72 3.09 -13.35 15.50
CA GLU A 72 2.55 -14.51 14.79
C GLU A 72 3.07 -15.85 15.32
N GLU A 73 4.23 -15.88 16.00
CA GLU A 73 4.83 -17.11 16.55
C GLU A 73 4.24 -17.52 17.90
N ALA A 74 3.67 -16.57 18.65
CA ALA A 74 3.12 -16.81 19.99
C ALA A 74 2.00 -17.87 20.00
N GLN A 75 1.34 -18.09 18.86
CA GLN A 75 0.28 -19.10 18.72
C GLN A 75 0.82 -20.52 18.45
N TYR A 76 2.04 -20.65 17.95
CA TYR A 76 2.62 -21.92 17.49
C TYR A 76 3.75 -22.44 18.39
N VAL A 77 4.37 -21.58 19.20
CA VAL A 77 5.50 -21.94 20.06
C VAL A 77 5.16 -21.63 21.52
N LEU A 78 5.15 -22.67 22.37
CA LEU A 78 5.00 -22.53 23.81
C LEU A 78 6.32 -21.96 24.40
N LYS A 79 6.53 -20.65 24.27
CA LYS A 79 7.70 -19.98 24.86
C LYS A 79 7.46 -19.74 26.36
N THR A 80 8.42 -20.13 27.17
CA THR A 80 8.42 -20.00 28.64
C THR A 80 8.89 -18.62 29.13
N GLY A 81 9.14 -17.66 28.23
CA GLY A 81 9.62 -16.32 28.58
C GLY A 81 9.26 -15.26 27.53
N HIS A 82 9.24 -14.00 27.97
CA HIS A 82 8.96 -12.82 27.13
C HIS A 82 10.23 -12.36 26.41
N GLY A 83 10.13 -12.15 25.10
CA GLY A 83 11.20 -11.58 24.28
C GLY A 83 10.98 -10.10 23.97
N MET A 84 11.91 -9.52 23.22
CA MET A 84 11.74 -8.19 22.64
C MET A 84 10.79 -8.28 21.45
N HIS A 85 9.72 -7.49 21.49
CA HIS A 85 8.83 -7.32 20.35
C HIS A 85 9.28 -6.12 19.51
N CYS A 86 9.72 -6.40 18.27
CA CYS A 86 10.22 -5.40 17.33
C CYS A 86 9.46 -5.48 15.99
N PRO A 87 8.45 -4.61 15.75
CA PRO A 87 7.68 -4.61 14.51
C PRO A 87 8.44 -3.94 13.36
N CYS A 88 9.50 -4.59 12.87
CA CYS A 88 10.33 -4.11 11.76
C CYS A 88 9.93 -4.79 10.45
N HIS A 89 9.76 -4.01 9.39
CA HIS A 89 9.53 -4.52 8.03
C HIS A 89 10.83 -4.86 7.32
N PHE A 90 10.80 -5.89 6.47
CA PHE A 90 11.95 -6.29 5.66
C PHE A 90 12.30 -5.23 4.62
N ASN A 91 13.58 -5.19 4.24
CA ASN A 91 14.07 -4.33 3.18
C ASN A 91 13.54 -4.80 1.82
N CYS A 92 13.12 -3.86 0.97
CA CYS A 92 12.78 -4.17 -0.43
C CYS A 92 14.04 -4.47 -1.26
N MET A 93 15.17 -3.85 -0.92
CA MET A 93 16.47 -4.09 -1.52
C MET A 93 17.48 -4.43 -0.44
N SER A 94 18.06 -5.61 -0.52
CA SER A 94 19.11 -6.08 0.38
C SER A 94 20.28 -6.65 -0.42
N LEU A 95 21.50 -6.45 0.09
CA LEU A 95 22.73 -6.99 -0.47
C LEU A 95 23.39 -7.88 0.57
N GLU A 96 23.51 -9.16 0.25
CA GLU A 96 24.15 -10.15 1.12
C GLU A 96 25.40 -10.69 0.43
N TYR A 97 26.50 -10.77 1.19
CA TYR A 97 27.74 -11.38 0.77
C TYR A 97 27.88 -12.73 1.46
N PHE A 98 28.05 -13.79 0.69
CA PHE A 98 28.33 -15.13 1.21
C PHE A 98 29.85 -15.38 1.19
N PRO A 99 30.55 -15.27 2.33
CA PRO A 99 31.99 -15.51 2.38
C PRO A 99 32.30 -17.02 2.41
N ASP A 100 33.22 -17.44 1.55
CA ASP A 100 33.88 -18.75 1.66
C ASP A 100 35.26 -18.54 2.32
N PHE A 101 35.56 -19.30 3.37
CA PHE A 101 36.83 -19.18 4.10
C PHE A 101 37.78 -20.30 3.72
N PHE A 102 39.01 -19.93 3.38
CA PHE A 102 40.12 -20.86 3.16
C PHE A 102 41.30 -20.47 4.03
N THR A 103 41.75 -21.40 4.86
CA THR A 103 42.88 -21.19 5.79
C THR A 103 44.04 -22.09 5.39
N GLN A 104 45.22 -21.51 5.21
CA GLN A 104 46.45 -22.23 4.95
C GLN A 104 47.54 -21.84 5.95
N HIS A 105 48.38 -22.80 6.30
CA HIS A 105 49.56 -22.52 7.12
C HIS A 105 50.53 -21.66 6.32
N ILE A 106 50.88 -20.49 6.85
CA ILE A 106 51.89 -19.62 6.25
C ILE A 106 53.25 -20.28 6.53
N PRO A 107 54.03 -20.68 5.51
CA PRO A 107 55.34 -21.28 5.75
C PRO A 107 56.21 -20.31 6.53
N ASN A 108 56.83 -20.77 7.62
CA ASN A 108 57.70 -19.91 8.43
C ASN A 108 58.83 -19.36 7.56
N GLY A 109 58.83 -18.05 7.33
CA GLY A 109 60.05 -17.36 6.91
C GLY A 109 61.07 -17.42 8.04
N SER A 110 62.36 -17.25 7.72
CA SER A 110 63.45 -17.29 8.70
C SER A 110 63.32 -16.31 9.89
N ASP A 111 62.33 -15.41 9.87
CA ASP A 111 62.05 -14.39 10.90
C ASP A 111 60.82 -14.69 11.78
N ASP A 112 60.03 -15.74 11.52
CA ASP A 112 58.77 -16.01 12.24
C ASP A 112 58.98 -16.93 13.46
N LEU A 113 59.69 -16.44 14.48
CA LEU A 113 59.97 -17.19 15.72
C LEU A 113 58.78 -17.24 16.71
N ASN A 114 57.75 -16.39 16.55
CA ASN A 114 56.73 -16.17 17.59
C ASN A 114 55.28 -16.50 17.20
N ASN A 115 55.00 -17.03 16.00
CA ASN A 115 53.65 -17.45 15.59
C ASN A 115 52.55 -16.36 15.75
N THR A 116 52.92 -15.08 15.59
CA THR A 116 52.07 -13.91 15.86
C THR A 116 51.45 -13.27 14.61
N ARG A 117 51.71 -13.84 13.42
CA ARG A 117 51.31 -13.29 12.14
C ARG A 117 50.10 -14.02 11.56
N ILE A 118 49.07 -13.26 11.19
CA ILE A 118 47.92 -13.75 10.42
C ILE A 118 47.82 -12.90 9.16
N GLU A 119 47.86 -13.55 8.00
CA GLU A 119 47.60 -12.90 6.71
C GLU A 119 46.19 -13.23 6.26
N MET A 120 45.44 -12.18 5.88
CA MET A 120 44.08 -12.31 5.37
C MET A 120 43.99 -11.59 4.03
N ALA A 121 43.51 -12.31 3.02
CA ALA A 121 43.19 -11.75 1.71
C ALA A 121 41.71 -11.97 1.42
N ALA A 122 40.97 -10.89 1.19
CA ALA A 122 39.57 -10.93 0.79
C ALA A 122 39.44 -10.53 -0.68
N TYR A 123 38.87 -11.41 -1.49
CA TYR A 123 38.65 -11.17 -2.91
C TYR A 123 37.33 -11.80 -3.36
N PHE A 124 36.73 -11.22 -4.40
CA PHE A 124 35.54 -11.81 -5.01
C PHE A 124 35.93 -13.05 -5.80
N ARG A 125 35.23 -14.16 -5.54
CA ARG A 125 35.42 -15.41 -6.30
C ARG A 125 35.05 -15.26 -7.77
N GLN A 126 34.11 -14.37 -8.08
CA GLN A 126 33.56 -14.13 -9.42
C GLN A 126 33.34 -12.63 -9.63
N HIS A 127 33.48 -12.16 -10.87
CA HIS A 127 33.24 -10.75 -11.25
C HIS A 127 31.75 -10.42 -11.47
N THR A 128 30.86 -11.36 -11.17
CA THR A 128 29.42 -11.24 -11.39
C THR A 128 28.66 -11.42 -10.08
N MET A 129 27.54 -10.71 -9.93
CA MET A 129 26.63 -10.80 -8.79
C MET A 129 25.34 -11.54 -9.19
N GLN A 130 24.83 -12.38 -8.29
CA GLN A 130 23.51 -12.99 -8.44
C GLN A 130 22.45 -11.99 -7.91
N VAL A 131 21.43 -11.73 -8.72
CA VAL A 131 20.32 -10.83 -8.36
C VAL A 131 19.04 -11.64 -8.35
N TYR A 132 18.34 -11.61 -7.22
CA TYR A 132 17.02 -12.21 -7.05
C TYR A 132 15.98 -11.10 -7.00
N GLU A 133 14.98 -11.17 -7.88
CA GLU A 133 13.90 -10.19 -7.96
C GLU A 133 12.56 -10.91 -7.87
N THR A 134 11.69 -10.45 -6.98
CA THR A 134 10.31 -10.91 -6.88
C THR A 134 9.39 -9.96 -7.63
N SER A 135 8.85 -10.41 -8.75
CA SER A 135 7.88 -9.66 -9.55
C SER A 135 6.47 -10.22 -9.42
N ALA A 136 5.45 -9.38 -9.62
CA ALA A 136 4.06 -9.81 -9.57
C ALA A 136 3.76 -10.71 -10.78
N VAL A 137 3.24 -11.93 -10.52
CA VAL A 137 2.90 -12.90 -11.58
C VAL A 137 1.74 -12.43 -12.46
N TYR A 138 0.76 -11.73 -11.87
CA TYR A 138 -0.41 -11.19 -12.57
C TYR A 138 -0.57 -9.69 -12.28
N PRO A 139 0.11 -8.82 -13.04
CA PRO A 139 -0.10 -7.38 -12.95
C PRO A 139 -1.49 -6.98 -13.48
N PHE A 140 -1.93 -5.77 -13.11
CA PHE A 140 -3.24 -5.25 -13.50
C PHE A 140 -3.45 -5.17 -15.03
N VAL A 141 -2.37 -5.00 -15.79
CA VAL A 141 -2.41 -5.03 -17.26
C VAL A 141 -2.87 -6.39 -17.80
N ASP A 142 -2.39 -7.48 -17.20
CA ASP A 142 -2.76 -8.85 -17.59
C ASP A 142 -4.20 -9.16 -17.17
N LEU A 143 -4.65 -8.57 -16.05
CA LEU A 143 -6.05 -8.64 -15.62
C LEU A 143 -6.96 -7.99 -16.66
N ILE A 144 -6.66 -6.74 -17.07
CA ILE A 144 -7.46 -6.03 -18.09
C ILE A 144 -7.42 -6.78 -19.42
N ALA A 145 -6.25 -7.27 -19.85
CA ALA A 145 -6.12 -8.02 -21.09
C ALA A 145 -6.99 -9.28 -21.08
N SER A 146 -6.97 -10.04 -19.99
CA SER A 146 -7.78 -11.26 -19.85
C SER A 146 -9.28 -10.97 -19.82
N PHE A 147 -9.72 -9.97 -19.04
CA PHE A 147 -11.13 -9.57 -19.01
C PHE A 147 -11.59 -9.00 -20.35
N GLY A 148 -10.76 -8.19 -21.01
CA GLY A 148 -11.04 -7.63 -22.32
C GLY A 148 -11.14 -8.71 -23.41
N GLY A 149 -10.29 -9.72 -23.36
CA GLY A 149 -10.35 -10.89 -24.23
C GLY A 149 -11.64 -11.68 -24.07
N LEU A 150 -12.04 -11.97 -22.82
CA LEU A 150 -13.30 -12.65 -22.51
C LEU A 150 -14.52 -11.82 -22.94
N ALA A 151 -14.55 -10.53 -22.60
CA ALA A 151 -15.67 -9.65 -22.95
C ALA A 151 -15.81 -9.47 -24.47
N GLY A 152 -14.68 -9.35 -25.18
CA GLY A 152 -14.66 -9.27 -26.64
C GLY A 152 -15.14 -10.56 -27.31
N LEU A 153 -14.78 -11.73 -26.77
CA LEU A 153 -15.19 -13.02 -27.34
C LEU A 153 -16.67 -13.34 -27.11
N PHE A 154 -17.18 -13.11 -25.89
CA PHE A 154 -18.56 -13.49 -25.54
C PHE A 154 -19.61 -12.47 -25.95
N PHE A 155 -19.33 -11.17 -25.77
CA PHE A 155 -20.31 -10.13 -26.03
C PHE A 155 -20.07 -9.41 -27.36
N GLY A 156 -18.93 -9.62 -28.01
CA GLY A 156 -18.50 -8.76 -29.12
C GLY A 156 -18.30 -7.30 -28.69
N CYS A 157 -18.30 -7.03 -27.39
CA CYS A 157 -18.22 -5.69 -26.85
C CYS A 157 -16.76 -5.22 -26.86
N SER A 158 -16.52 -4.13 -27.58
CA SER A 158 -15.29 -3.35 -27.49
C SER A 158 -15.53 -2.11 -26.63
N LEU A 159 -14.44 -1.44 -26.22
CA LEU A 159 -14.51 -0.12 -25.57
C LEU A 159 -15.40 0.86 -26.36
N ILE A 160 -15.34 0.79 -27.70
CA ILE A 160 -16.17 1.60 -28.61
C ILE A 160 -17.66 1.26 -28.41
N GLY A 161 -18.01 -0.02 -28.35
CA GLY A 161 -19.40 -0.45 -28.09
C GLY A 161 -19.93 0.02 -26.73
N ILE A 162 -19.09 0.00 -25.68
CA ILE A 162 -19.47 0.53 -24.36
C ILE A 162 -19.72 2.04 -24.45
N THR A 163 -18.85 2.80 -25.13
CA THR A 163 -19.05 4.25 -25.28
C THR A 163 -20.33 4.60 -26.05
N GLU A 164 -20.72 3.78 -27.03
CA GLU A 164 -21.96 3.96 -27.77
C GLU A 164 -23.19 3.70 -26.90
N ILE A 165 -23.18 2.63 -26.09
CA ILE A 165 -24.25 2.33 -25.13
C ILE A 165 -24.41 3.48 -24.12
N VAL A 166 -23.29 3.97 -23.57
CA VAL A 166 -23.29 5.09 -22.63
C VAL A 166 -23.87 6.35 -23.30
N TYR A 167 -23.43 6.66 -24.52
CA TYR A 167 -23.97 7.81 -25.26
C TYR A 167 -25.48 7.69 -25.49
N PHE A 168 -25.96 6.52 -25.88
CA PHE A 168 -27.38 6.27 -26.10
C PHE A 168 -28.20 6.45 -24.81
N PHE A 169 -27.74 5.89 -23.69
CA PHE A 169 -28.43 6.00 -22.41
C PHE A 169 -28.45 7.44 -21.86
N PHE A 170 -27.34 8.17 -21.95
CA PHE A 170 -27.25 9.51 -21.34
C PHE A 170 -27.77 10.64 -22.24
N PHE A 171 -27.72 10.50 -23.57
CA PHE A 171 -28.13 11.57 -24.47
C PHE A 171 -29.44 11.26 -25.19
N ASP A 172 -29.61 10.07 -25.74
CA ASP A 172 -30.78 9.76 -26.58
C ASP A 172 -32.03 9.44 -25.75
N VAL A 173 -31.90 8.72 -24.64
CA VAL A 173 -33.02 8.43 -23.74
C VAL A 173 -33.65 9.71 -23.15
N PRO A 174 -32.91 10.66 -22.55
CA PRO A 174 -33.52 11.88 -22.02
C PRO A 174 -34.05 12.82 -23.11
N LYS A 175 -33.44 12.87 -24.31
CA LYS A 175 -33.99 13.63 -25.45
C LYS A 175 -35.35 13.07 -25.89
N ARG A 176 -35.47 11.74 -25.99
CA ARG A 176 -36.75 11.08 -26.32
C ARG A 176 -37.78 11.27 -25.20
N GLY A 177 -37.38 11.21 -23.94
CA GLY A 177 -38.23 11.53 -22.79
C GLY A 177 -38.77 12.97 -22.83
N ALA A 178 -37.89 13.95 -23.05
CA ALA A 178 -38.25 15.36 -23.16
C ALA A 178 -39.15 15.64 -24.38
N HIS A 179 -38.92 14.97 -25.51
CA HIS A 179 -39.76 15.10 -26.69
C HIS A 179 -41.17 14.50 -26.48
N SER A 180 -41.27 13.35 -25.82
CA SER A 180 -42.55 12.72 -25.45
C SER A 180 -43.37 13.61 -24.51
N LEU A 181 -42.72 14.17 -23.48
CA LEU A 181 -43.33 15.15 -22.58
C LEU A 181 -43.77 16.43 -23.31
N ARG A 182 -42.96 16.96 -24.24
CA ARG A 182 -43.34 18.12 -25.06
C ARG A 182 -44.52 17.82 -25.99
N SER A 183 -44.58 16.63 -26.60
CA SER A 183 -45.70 16.20 -27.44
C SER A 183 -47.00 16.09 -26.63
N ALA A 184 -46.94 15.51 -25.43
CA ALA A 184 -48.08 15.39 -24.51
C ALA A 184 -48.58 16.76 -23.99
N ASN A 185 -47.67 17.70 -23.74
CA ASN A 185 -48.07 19.06 -23.35
C ASN A 185 -48.68 19.84 -24.53
N ARG A 186 -48.14 19.69 -25.74
CA ARG A 186 -48.64 20.38 -26.93
C ARG A 186 -50.05 19.90 -27.33
N SER A 187 -50.35 18.62 -27.15
CA SER A 187 -51.70 18.07 -27.38
C SER A 187 -52.70 18.53 -26.31
N ASN A 188 -52.30 18.65 -25.05
CA ASN A 188 -53.13 19.22 -23.97
C ASN A 188 -53.46 20.71 -24.18
N LEU A 189 -52.47 21.52 -24.55
CA LEU A 189 -52.66 22.95 -24.83
C LEU A 189 -53.61 23.16 -26.03
N LYS A 190 -53.50 22.31 -27.05
CA LYS A 190 -54.40 22.33 -28.22
C LYS A 190 -55.83 21.92 -27.85
N ARG A 191 -56.01 20.97 -26.93
CA ARG A 191 -57.33 20.60 -26.38
C ARG A 191 -57.95 21.75 -25.57
N GLN A 192 -57.19 22.39 -24.69
CA GLN A 192 -57.68 23.52 -23.88
C GLN A 192 -58.10 24.73 -24.73
N SER A 193 -57.30 25.10 -25.74
CA SER A 193 -57.64 26.18 -26.67
C SER A 193 -58.89 25.90 -27.52
N LEU A 194 -59.10 24.65 -27.95
CA LEU A 194 -60.34 24.22 -28.62
C LEU A 194 -61.56 24.28 -27.68
N GLN A 195 -61.38 23.95 -26.40
CA GLN A 195 -62.43 24.03 -25.39
C GLN A 195 -62.83 25.48 -25.10
N ALA A 196 -61.85 26.38 -24.97
CA ALA A 196 -62.10 27.82 -24.81
C ALA A 196 -62.84 28.42 -26.01
N LYS A 197 -62.45 28.06 -27.24
CA LYS A 197 -63.17 28.49 -28.46
C LYS A 197 -64.63 28.03 -28.47
N ARG A 198 -64.91 26.78 -28.04
CA ARG A 198 -66.30 26.27 -27.94
C ARG A 198 -67.14 27.04 -26.91
N ILE A 199 -66.55 27.48 -25.80
CA ILE A 199 -67.26 28.24 -24.76
C ILE A 199 -67.61 29.63 -25.28
N ILE A 200 -66.66 30.32 -25.92
CA ILE A 200 -66.87 31.67 -26.47
C ILE A 200 -67.96 31.66 -27.56
N VAL A 201 -67.96 30.67 -28.45
CA VAL A 201 -69.00 30.54 -29.50
C VAL A 201 -70.39 30.28 -28.90
N LYS A 202 -70.50 29.43 -27.87
CA LYS A 202 -71.76 29.22 -27.14
C LYS A 202 -72.25 30.50 -26.44
N GLN A 203 -71.34 31.33 -25.97
CA GLN A 203 -71.67 32.58 -25.30
C GLN A 203 -72.19 33.62 -26.31
N TYR A 204 -71.58 33.66 -27.50
CA TYR A 204 -72.04 34.51 -28.61
C TYR A 204 -73.42 34.10 -29.13
N SER A 205 -73.66 32.80 -29.32
CA SER A 205 -74.98 32.30 -29.75
C SER A 205 -76.08 32.57 -28.72
N LYS A 206 -75.72 32.56 -27.42
CA LYS A 206 -76.67 32.88 -26.33
C LYS A 206 -76.97 34.37 -26.28
N ALA A 207 -76.00 35.25 -26.56
CA ALA A 207 -76.21 36.69 -26.67
C ALA A 207 -77.06 37.07 -27.89
N GLU A 208 -76.88 36.38 -29.02
CA GLU A 208 -77.72 36.54 -30.23
C GLU A 208 -79.19 36.15 -29.98
N LEU A 209 -79.44 35.11 -29.18
CA LEU A 209 -80.79 34.72 -28.76
C LEU A 209 -81.45 35.79 -27.87
N ILE A 210 -80.70 36.40 -26.94
CA ILE A 210 -81.22 37.43 -26.02
C ILE A 210 -81.49 38.76 -26.75
N LEU A 211 -80.75 39.07 -27.81
CA LEU A 211 -81.00 40.23 -28.67
C LEU A 211 -82.22 40.05 -29.59
N ARG A 212 -82.60 38.81 -29.92
CA ARG A 212 -83.79 38.49 -30.72
C ARG A 212 -85.10 38.55 -29.94
N ASP A 213 -85.05 38.38 -28.61
CA ASP A 213 -86.22 38.43 -27.72
C ASP A 213 -86.54 39.85 -27.22
N ASN A 214 -85.78 40.88 -27.64
CA ASN A 214 -85.95 42.29 -27.25
C ASN A 214 -86.35 43.23 -28.42
N ILE A 215 -86.88 42.68 -29.51
CA ILE A 215 -87.51 43.40 -30.63
C ILE A 215 -88.91 42.81 -30.84
#